data_AF-A0A961PAQ1-F1
#
_entry.id   AF-A0A961PAQ1-F1
#
_cell.length_a   1.000
_cell.length_b   1.000
_cell.length_c   1.000
_cell.angle_alpha   90.00
_cell.angle_beta   90.00
_cell.angle_gamma   90.00
#
_symmetry.space_group_name_H-M   'P 1'
#
loop_
_entity.id
_entity.type
_entity.pdbx_description
1 polymer ?
#
loop_
_entity_poly.entity_id
_entity_poly.type
_entity_poly.pdbx_seq_one_letter_code
_entity_poly.pdbx_strand_id
1 'polypeptide(L)'
;MKAELIAKAREEGFAGVGVTRPDAVPEIAERLAQFVARGWHGDMGWMGERMVWRGDPTALWPEARSVIMLAEMYTPAEDPMAVIGRRDRGAISVYARNRDYHDLVKKRLKRVGRWLIEAAGPDTQIKVFVDTAPVMEKPLAAAAGLGWQ
;
A
#
# COMPACT_ATOMS: atom_id res chain seq x y z
N MET A 1 -9.42 -11.92 16.87
CA MET A 1 -9.03 -10.69 16.13
C MET A 1 -8.43 -10.91 14.74
N LYS A 2 -7.29 -11.59 14.51
CA LYS A 2 -6.69 -11.70 13.14
C LYS A 2 -7.64 -12.35 12.12
N ALA A 3 -8.32 -13.43 12.48
CA ALA A 3 -9.30 -14.09 11.61
C ALA A 3 -10.48 -13.17 11.26
N GLU A 4 -10.99 -12.44 12.24
CA GLU A 4 -12.09 -11.47 12.05
C GLU A 4 -11.66 -10.31 11.14
N LEU A 5 -10.44 -9.80 11.29
CA LEU A 5 -9.88 -8.78 10.40
C LEU A 5 -9.82 -9.26 8.95
N ILE A 6 -9.40 -10.52 8.73
CA ILE A 6 -9.37 -11.11 7.39
C ILE A 6 -10.78 -11.23 6.82
N ALA A 7 -11.74 -11.70 7.63
CA ALA A 7 -13.14 -11.79 7.22
C ALA A 7 -13.72 -10.41 6.85
N LYS A 8 -13.49 -9.40 7.70
CA LYS A 8 -13.96 -8.04 7.45
C LYS A 8 -13.33 -7.42 6.21
N ALA A 9 -12.03 -7.58 6.01
CA ALA A 9 -11.36 -7.06 4.82
C ALA A 9 -11.89 -7.69 3.53
N ARG A 10 -12.18 -9.00 3.54
CA ARG A 10 -12.81 -9.69 2.40
C ARG A 10 -14.22 -9.20 2.13
N GLU A 11 -15.03 -8.99 3.18
CA GLU A 11 -16.37 -8.38 3.06
C GLU A 11 -16.30 -7.00 2.40
N GLU A 12 -15.27 -6.21 2.74
CA GLU A 12 -15.04 -4.89 2.16
C GLU A 12 -14.47 -4.91 0.73
N GLY A 13 -14.10 -6.09 0.22
CA GLY A 13 -13.66 -6.30 -1.15
C GLY A 13 -12.16 -6.48 -1.35
N PHE A 14 -11.36 -6.54 -0.28
CA PHE A 14 -9.92 -6.80 -0.40
C PHE A 14 -9.65 -8.29 -0.69
N ALA A 15 -8.74 -8.54 -1.63
CA ALA A 15 -8.34 -9.87 -2.06
C ALA A 15 -7.31 -10.52 -1.12
N GLY A 16 -6.49 -9.71 -0.45
CA GLY A 16 -5.42 -10.18 0.43
C GLY A 16 -5.29 -9.32 1.68
N VAL A 17 -4.86 -9.95 2.77
CA VAL A 17 -4.61 -9.32 4.07
C VAL A 17 -3.32 -9.90 4.65
N GLY A 18 -2.37 -9.03 4.96
CA GLY A 18 -1.12 -9.38 5.61
C GLY A 18 -0.91 -8.50 6.84
N VAL A 19 -0.16 -9.01 7.82
CA VAL A 19 0.23 -8.22 8.99
C VAL A 19 1.72 -8.40 9.22
N THR A 20 2.44 -7.29 9.36
CA THR A 20 3.86 -7.30 9.67
C THR A 20 4.19 -6.26 10.74
N ARG A 21 5.43 -6.25 11.22
CA ARG A 21 5.91 -5.20 12.12
C ARG A 21 6.36 -3.96 11.31
N PRO A 22 6.26 -2.74 11.86
CA PRO A 22 6.72 -1.54 11.17
C PRO A 22 8.21 -1.57 10.80
N ASP A 23 9.04 -2.28 11.57
CA ASP A 23 10.48 -2.44 11.40
C ASP A 23 10.87 -3.74 10.66
N ALA A 24 9.91 -4.41 10.01
CA ALA A 24 10.12 -5.74 9.41
C ALA A 24 11.05 -5.74 8.18
N VAL A 25 11.44 -4.58 7.66
CA VAL A 25 12.31 -4.46 6.49
C VAL A 25 13.39 -3.40 6.74
N PRO A 26 14.44 -3.73 7.52
CA PRO A 26 15.45 -2.76 7.93
C PRO A 26 16.29 -2.24 6.75
N GLU A 27 16.34 -2.95 5.61
CA GLU A 27 17.14 -2.57 4.45
C GLU A 27 16.49 -1.44 3.62
N ILE A 28 15.25 -1.03 3.91
CA ILE A 28 14.55 0.01 3.13
C ILE A 28 15.35 1.32 3.13
N ALA A 29 15.82 1.76 4.30
CA ALA A 29 16.52 3.04 4.44
C ALA A 29 17.79 3.09 3.57
N GLU A 30 18.60 2.02 3.63
CA GLU A 30 19.83 1.92 2.84
C GLU A 30 19.53 1.85 1.33
N ARG A 31 18.58 0.99 0.92
CA ARG A 31 18.19 0.85 -0.49
C ARG A 31 17.66 2.16 -1.07
N LEU A 32 16.84 2.89 -0.30
CA LEU A 32 16.33 4.20 -0.69
C LEU A 32 17.45 5.23 -0.81
N ALA A 33 18.40 5.24 0.12
CA ALA A 33 19.56 6.13 0.04
C ALA A 33 20.40 5.87 -1.20
N GLN A 34 20.67 4.60 -1.53
CA GLN A 34 21.38 4.23 -2.76
C GLN A 34 20.58 4.64 -4.02
N PHE A 35 19.26 4.43 -4.03
CA PHE A 35 18.38 4.81 -5.14
C PHE A 35 18.40 6.32 -5.40
N VAL A 36 18.28 7.12 -4.34
CA VAL A 36 18.29 8.59 -4.43
C VAL A 36 19.66 9.10 -4.85
N ALA A 37 20.75 8.58 -4.26
CA ALA A 37 22.12 8.97 -4.59
C ALA A 37 22.50 8.70 -6.05
N ARG A 38 21.89 7.68 -6.67
CA ARG A 38 22.08 7.36 -8.10
C ARG A 38 21.20 8.18 -9.04
N GLY A 39 20.37 9.09 -8.53
CA GLY A 39 19.47 9.91 -9.35
C GLY A 39 18.32 9.10 -9.98
N TRP A 40 18.02 7.90 -9.48
CA TRP A 40 17.02 7.01 -10.08
C TRP A 40 15.57 7.45 -9.84
N HIS A 41 15.34 8.50 -9.05
CA HIS A 41 14.02 9.05 -8.74
C HIS A 41 13.48 10.02 -9.81
N GLY A 42 14.27 10.36 -10.84
CA GLY A 42 13.85 11.31 -11.88
C GLY A 42 13.40 12.63 -11.26
N ASP A 43 12.23 13.13 -11.65
CA ASP A 43 11.66 14.38 -11.14
C ASP A 43 10.93 14.24 -9.79
N MET A 44 10.96 13.06 -9.15
CA MET A 44 10.29 12.81 -7.87
C MET A 44 11.08 13.39 -6.68
N GLY A 45 11.32 14.70 -6.65
CA GLY A 45 12.09 15.38 -5.60
C GLY A 45 11.60 15.10 -4.18
N TRP A 46 10.28 14.91 -4.01
CA TRP A 46 9.64 14.50 -2.76
C TRP A 46 10.20 13.19 -2.18
N MET A 47 10.83 12.34 -3.01
CA MET A 47 11.43 11.08 -2.57
C MET A 47 12.67 11.33 -1.72
N GLY A 48 13.48 12.33 -2.07
CA GLY A 48 14.63 12.78 -1.28
C GLY A 48 14.22 13.53 -0.01
N GLU A 49 13.20 14.39 -0.09
CA GLU A 49 12.74 15.21 1.04
C GLU A 49 12.17 14.41 2.21
N ARG A 50 11.62 13.21 1.93
CA ARG A 50 10.89 12.40 2.92
C ARG A 50 11.54 11.04 3.19
N MET A 51 12.85 10.93 2.96
CA MET A 51 13.57 9.66 3.09
C MET A 51 13.49 9.06 4.49
N VAL A 52 13.46 9.88 5.55
CA VAL A 52 13.38 9.39 6.94
C VAL A 52 12.10 8.58 7.16
N TRP A 53 10.94 9.14 6.81
CA TRP A 53 9.66 8.44 6.97
C TRP A 53 9.51 7.25 6.02
N ARG A 54 10.03 7.36 4.79
CA ARG A 54 10.00 6.26 3.81
C ARG A 54 10.91 5.10 4.22
N GLY A 55 12.06 5.42 4.80
CA GLY A 55 13.05 4.46 5.29
C GLY A 55 12.63 3.76 6.57
N ASP A 56 11.82 4.42 7.39
CA ASP A 56 11.41 3.92 8.70
C ASP A 56 9.96 4.29 9.02
N PRO A 57 9.02 3.34 8.90
CA PRO A 57 7.63 3.54 9.30
C PRO A 57 7.45 3.91 10.79
N THR A 58 8.38 3.54 11.67
CA THR A 58 8.34 3.93 13.09
C THR A 58 8.64 5.41 13.28
N ALA A 59 9.43 6.03 12.40
CA ALA A 59 9.66 7.47 12.40
C ALA A 59 8.40 8.27 12.00
N LEU A 60 7.52 7.67 11.18
CA LEU A 60 6.23 8.28 10.82
C LEU A 60 5.20 8.16 11.95
N TRP A 61 5.25 7.07 12.71
CA TRP A 61 4.39 6.86 13.85
C TRP A 61 5.01 5.95 14.92
N PRO A 62 5.68 6.51 15.94
CA PRO A 62 6.42 5.73 16.94
C PRO A 62 5.57 4.73 17.73
N GLU A 63 4.28 5.04 17.94
CA GLU A 63 3.35 4.18 18.67
C GLU A 63 2.83 2.99 17.83
N ALA A 64 3.12 2.94 16.53
CA ALA A 64 2.66 1.87 15.67
C ALA A 64 3.27 0.52 16.09
N ARG A 65 2.42 -0.48 16.36
CA ARG A 65 2.85 -1.84 16.75
C ARG A 65 2.78 -2.85 15.61
N SER A 66 1.96 -2.58 14.61
CA SER A 66 1.74 -3.44 13.46
C SER A 66 1.38 -2.61 12.23
N VAL A 67 1.69 -3.17 11.07
CA VAL A 67 1.25 -2.67 9.77
C VAL A 67 0.31 -3.72 9.18
N ILE A 68 -0.93 -3.34 8.92
CA ILE A 68 -1.93 -4.17 8.25
C ILE A 68 -1.92 -3.80 6.77
N MET A 69 -1.45 -4.72 5.94
CA MET A 69 -1.42 -4.57 4.49
C MET A 69 -2.67 -5.20 3.88
N LEU A 70 -3.34 -4.47 2.99
CA LEU A 70 -4.51 -4.95 2.26
C LEU A 70 -4.23 -4.89 0.76
N ALA A 71 -4.61 -5.94 0.03
CA ALA A 71 -4.41 -6.04 -1.41
C ALA A 71 -5.75 -5.96 -2.16
N GLU A 72 -5.78 -5.17 -3.23
CA GLU A 72 -6.91 -5.02 -4.14
C GLU A 72 -6.55 -5.67 -5.49
N MET A 73 -7.44 -6.51 -6.03
CA MET A 73 -7.29 -6.99 -7.39
C MET A 73 -7.91 -5.97 -8.35
N TYR A 74 -7.14 -5.54 -9.34
CA TYR A 74 -7.60 -4.65 -10.41
C TYR A 74 -7.61 -5.34 -11.78
N THR A 75 -7.58 -6.68 -11.81
CA THR A 75 -7.64 -7.46 -13.05
C THR A 75 -8.89 -7.10 -13.85
N PRO A 76 -8.74 -6.67 -15.13
CA PRO A 76 -9.89 -6.33 -15.94
C PRO A 76 -10.62 -7.58 -16.42
N ALA A 77 -11.90 -7.45 -16.77
CA ALA A 77 -12.69 -8.56 -17.34
C ALA A 77 -12.26 -8.91 -18.77
N GLU A 78 -11.71 -7.94 -19.49
CA GLU A 78 -11.18 -8.09 -20.85
C GLU A 78 -9.66 -8.33 -20.83
N ASP A 79 -9.11 -8.85 -21.92
CA ASP A 79 -7.66 -8.93 -22.10
C ASP A 79 -7.05 -7.52 -22.19
N PRO A 80 -6.23 -7.09 -21.20
CA PRO A 80 -5.66 -5.76 -21.21
C PRO A 80 -4.66 -5.54 -22.35
N MET A 81 -4.17 -6.60 -22.99
CA MET A 81 -3.20 -6.59 -24.08
C MET A 81 -3.85 -6.51 -25.46
N ALA A 82 -5.18 -6.64 -25.57
CA ALA A 82 -5.90 -6.59 -26.85
C ALA A 82 -5.70 -5.28 -27.65
N VAL A 83 -5.25 -4.21 -26.97
CA VAL A 83 -4.94 -2.90 -27.56
C VAL A 83 -3.55 -2.84 -28.22
N ILE A 84 -2.65 -3.77 -27.87
CA ILE A 84 -1.28 -3.78 -28.39
C ILE A 84 -1.30 -4.09 -29.89
N GLY A 85 -0.57 -3.30 -30.67
CA GLY A 85 -0.51 -3.42 -32.14
C GLY A 85 -1.56 -2.60 -32.89
N ARG A 86 -2.49 -1.94 -32.19
CA ARG A 86 -3.42 -0.99 -32.79
C ARG A 86 -2.71 0.32 -33.10
N ARG A 87 -2.94 0.88 -34.29
CA ARG A 87 -2.30 2.14 -34.75
C ARG A 87 -3.09 3.38 -34.35
N ASP A 88 -4.37 3.23 -34.03
CA ASP A 88 -5.32 4.31 -33.76
C ASP A 88 -5.46 4.66 -32.27
N ARG A 89 -4.81 3.90 -31.36
CA ARG A 89 -4.97 4.06 -29.91
C ARG A 89 -3.75 3.54 -29.14
N GLY A 90 -3.50 4.11 -27.96
CA GLY A 90 -2.45 3.68 -27.04
C GLY A 90 -2.97 2.73 -25.95
N ALA A 91 -2.05 1.99 -25.34
CA ALA A 91 -2.33 1.20 -24.15
C ALA A 91 -2.27 2.07 -22.89
N ILE A 92 -3.34 2.05 -22.08
CA ILE A 92 -3.35 2.64 -20.74
C ILE A 92 -3.18 1.51 -19.73
N SER A 93 -2.33 1.73 -18.71
CA SER A 93 -2.14 0.76 -17.63
C SER A 93 -3.47 0.50 -16.91
N VAL A 94 -3.74 -0.77 -16.57
CA VAL A 94 -5.07 -1.19 -16.07
C VAL A 94 -5.52 -0.40 -14.84
N TYR A 95 -4.59 -0.13 -13.91
CA TYR A 95 -4.90 0.59 -12.67
C TYR A 95 -5.39 2.04 -12.92
N ALA A 96 -5.18 2.58 -14.13
CA ALA A 96 -5.55 3.93 -14.54
C ALA A 96 -6.75 3.98 -15.52
N ARG A 97 -7.41 2.86 -15.83
CA ARG A 97 -8.49 2.81 -16.84
C ARG A 97 -9.87 3.25 -16.34
N ASN A 98 -10.05 3.44 -15.03
CA ASN A 98 -11.35 3.69 -14.42
C ASN A 98 -11.27 4.81 -13.37
N ARG A 99 -12.26 4.87 -12.47
CA ARG A 99 -12.22 5.74 -11.29
C ARG A 99 -10.89 5.57 -10.56
N ASP A 100 -10.40 6.68 -10.03
CA ASP A 100 -9.20 6.70 -9.23
C ASP A 100 -9.28 5.69 -8.07
N TYR A 101 -8.32 4.77 -8.03
CA TYR A 101 -8.28 3.71 -7.03
C TYR A 101 -8.13 4.29 -5.63
N HIS A 102 -7.53 5.48 -5.47
CA HIS A 102 -7.39 6.14 -4.17
C HIS A 102 -8.74 6.31 -3.48
N ASP A 103 -9.77 6.77 -4.20
CA ASP A 103 -11.11 6.99 -3.63
C ASP A 103 -11.74 5.68 -3.16
N LEU A 104 -11.66 4.64 -4.00
CA LEU A 104 -12.23 3.33 -3.72
C LEU A 104 -11.53 2.67 -2.53
N VAL A 105 -10.20 2.55 -2.61
CA VAL A 105 -9.37 1.87 -1.62
C VAL A 105 -9.41 2.61 -0.29
N LYS A 106 -9.32 3.95 -0.28
CA LYS A 106 -9.39 4.74 0.96
C LYS A 106 -10.75 4.62 1.65
N LYS A 107 -11.85 4.55 0.90
CA LYS A 107 -13.18 4.32 1.47
C LYS A 107 -13.28 2.95 2.13
N ARG A 108 -12.77 1.90 1.49
CA ARG A 108 -12.73 0.53 2.05
C ARG A 108 -11.83 0.44 3.28
N LEU A 109 -10.62 1.00 3.21
CA LEU A 109 -9.69 1.08 4.34
C LEU A 109 -10.31 1.76 5.56
N LYS A 110 -11.05 2.87 5.36
CA LYS A 110 -11.75 3.56 6.47
C LYS A 110 -12.84 2.69 7.11
N ARG A 111 -13.53 1.85 6.35
CA ARG A 111 -14.56 0.95 6.89
C ARG A 111 -13.95 -0.21 7.67
N VAL A 112 -12.90 -0.84 7.15
CA VAL A 112 -12.11 -1.84 7.90
C VAL A 112 -11.51 -1.21 9.17
N GLY A 113 -10.95 -0.02 9.05
CA GLY A 113 -10.34 0.71 10.16
C GLY A 113 -11.33 1.08 11.26
N ARG A 114 -12.51 1.59 10.89
CA ARG A 114 -13.58 1.88 11.86
C ARG A 114 -14.00 0.62 12.61
N TRP A 115 -14.26 -0.46 11.88
CA TRP A 115 -14.60 -1.75 12.47
C TRP A 115 -13.51 -2.24 13.43
N LEU A 116 -12.23 -2.06 13.07
CA LEU A 116 -11.10 -2.49 13.92
C LEU A 116 -11.06 -1.72 15.24
N ILE A 117 -11.30 -0.40 15.23
CA ILE A 117 -11.39 0.41 16.44
C ILE A 117 -12.56 -0.07 17.31
N GLU A 118 -13.74 -0.27 16.71
CA GLU A 118 -14.94 -0.75 17.42
C GLU A 118 -14.71 -2.13 18.06
N ALA A 119 -14.02 -3.04 17.36
CA ALA A 119 -13.74 -4.39 17.84
C ALA A 119 -12.62 -4.46 18.89
N ALA A 120 -11.61 -3.59 18.80
CA ALA A 120 -10.44 -3.62 19.67
C ALA A 120 -10.56 -2.70 20.91
N GLY A 121 -11.49 -1.74 20.89
CA GLY A 121 -11.79 -0.85 22.01
C GLY A 121 -11.30 0.59 21.82
N PRO A 122 -11.74 1.50 22.71
CA PRO A 122 -11.65 2.96 22.53
C PRO A 122 -10.23 3.51 22.48
N ASP A 123 -9.26 2.82 23.07
CA ASP A 123 -7.85 3.23 23.07
C ASP A 123 -7.11 2.86 21.77
N THR A 124 -7.77 2.12 20.87
CA THR A 124 -7.18 1.70 19.60
C THR A 124 -7.07 2.87 18.64
N GLN A 125 -5.85 3.13 18.17
CA GLN A 125 -5.57 4.15 17.18
C GLN A 125 -5.12 3.51 15.87
N ILE A 126 -5.52 4.10 14.74
CA ILE A 126 -5.05 3.70 13.41
C ILE A 126 -4.73 4.92 12.54
N LYS A 127 -3.83 4.74 11.57
CA LYS A 127 -3.59 5.65 10.45
C LYS A 127 -3.79 4.86 9.17
N VAL A 128 -4.47 5.48 8.21
CA VAL A 128 -4.83 4.86 6.93
C VAL A 128 -4.06 5.54 5.81
N PHE A 129 -3.36 4.75 5.02
CA PHE A 129 -2.56 5.20 3.88
C PHE A 129 -2.94 4.45 2.61
N VAL A 130 -2.78 5.13 1.49
CA VAL A 130 -2.78 4.58 0.13
C VAL A 130 -1.92 5.53 -0.71
N ASP A 131 -0.79 5.02 -1.23
CA ASP A 131 0.16 5.59 -2.20
C ASP A 131 0.81 6.95 -1.86
N THR A 132 -0.01 7.92 -1.50
CA THR A 132 0.33 9.31 -1.21
C THR A 132 1.16 9.53 0.06
N ALA A 133 1.21 8.53 0.95
CA ALA A 133 1.96 8.62 2.21
C ALA A 133 3.43 8.22 2.01
N PRO A 134 4.36 8.77 2.81
CA PRO A 134 5.77 8.39 2.73
C PRO A 134 6.02 7.04 3.43
N VAL A 135 5.30 5.99 3.03
CA VAL A 135 5.47 4.62 3.52
C VAL A 135 5.80 3.73 2.33
N MET A 136 6.77 2.84 2.49
CA MET A 136 7.19 1.90 1.45
C MET A 136 6.27 0.68 1.43
N GLU A 137 5.12 0.81 0.75
CA GLU A 137 4.06 -0.20 0.74
C GLU A 137 4.51 -1.54 0.14
N LYS A 138 5.31 -1.54 -0.94
CA LYS A 138 5.76 -2.78 -1.62
C LYS A 138 6.63 -3.69 -0.73
N PRO A 139 7.72 -3.20 -0.10
CA PRO A 139 8.49 -4.02 0.84
C PRO A 139 7.67 -4.50 2.03
N LEU A 140 6.81 -3.65 2.60
CA LEU A 140 5.94 -4.04 3.73
C LEU A 140 4.91 -5.10 3.33
N ALA A 141 4.37 -5.02 2.11
CA ALA A 141 3.47 -6.05 1.58
C ALA A 141 4.18 -7.41 1.43
N ALA A 142 5.43 -7.42 0.95
CA ALA A 142 6.24 -8.63 0.90
C ALA A 142 6.49 -9.21 2.30
N ALA A 143 6.92 -8.37 3.26
CA ALA A 143 7.12 -8.77 4.66
C ALA A 143 5.82 -9.23 5.36
N ALA A 144 4.67 -8.76 4.90
CA ALA A 144 3.35 -9.17 5.39
C ALA A 144 2.82 -10.45 4.71
N GLY A 145 3.58 -11.04 3.78
CA GLY A 145 3.23 -12.29 3.09
C GLY A 145 2.25 -12.12 1.92
N LEU A 146 2.11 -10.92 1.36
CA LEU A 146 1.22 -10.65 0.22
C LEU A 146 1.90 -10.78 -1.14
N GLY A 147 3.22 -10.98 -1.17
CA GLY A 147 4.00 -11.08 -2.41
C GLY A 147 5.49 -11.13 -2.13
N TRP A 148 6.30 -10.78 -3.14
CA TRP A 148 7.77 -10.74 -3.08
C TRP A 148 8.30 -9.50 -3.80
N GLN A 149 9.55 -9.13 -3.52
CA GLN A 149 10.28 -8.03 -4.17
C GLN A 149 11.74 -8.41 -4.36
#